data_AF-A0A8S9MK01-F1
#
_entry.id   AF-A0A8S9MK01-F1
#
_cell.length_a   1.000
_cell.length_b   1.000
_cell.length_c   1.000
_cell.angle_alpha   90.00
_cell.angle_beta   90.00
_cell.angle_gamma   90.00
#
_symmetry.space_group_name_H-M   'P 1'
#
loop_
_entity.id
_entity.type
_entity.pdbx_description
1 polymer ?
#
loop_
_entity_poly.entity_id
_entity_poly.type
_entity_poly.pdbx_seq_one_letter_code
_entity_poly.pdbx_strand_id
1 'polypeptide(L)'
;MAAEKWVYMVTAQTPTNIAVIKYWGKRDEVRILPVNDSISVTLDPDHLCTVTTVAVSPAFDRDRMWLNGKVYFAEIPFYRIQG
;
A
#
# COMPACT_ATOMS: atom_id res chain seq x y z
N MET A 1 -24.57 -15.84 21.18
CA MET A 1 -23.18 -16.34 21.25
C MET A 1 -22.27 -15.12 21.27
N ALA A 2 -21.35 -15.00 22.23
CA ALA A 2 -20.44 -13.85 22.28
C ALA A 2 -19.52 -13.88 21.06
N ALA A 3 -19.43 -12.76 20.32
CA ALA A 3 -18.50 -12.66 19.20
C ALA A 3 -17.06 -12.85 19.72
N GLU A 4 -16.29 -13.69 19.04
CA GLU A 4 -14.88 -13.90 19.38
C GLU A 4 -14.10 -12.58 19.26
N LYS A 5 -13.22 -12.31 20.23
CA LYS A 5 -12.49 -11.03 20.36
C LYS A 5 -10.97 -11.25 20.36
N TRP A 6 -10.46 -11.92 19.34
CA TRP A 6 -9.02 -11.95 19.08
C TRP A 6 -8.65 -10.91 18.01
N VAL A 7 -7.41 -10.42 18.04
CA VAL A 7 -6.84 -9.55 17.02
C VAL A 7 -5.49 -10.12 16.64
N TYR A 8 -5.30 -10.43 15.37
CA TYR A 8 -4.01 -10.83 14.82
C TYR A 8 -3.43 -9.65 14.05
N MET A 9 -2.14 -9.35 14.27
CA MET A 9 -1.48 -8.21 13.65
C MET A 9 -0.09 -8.57 13.15
N VAL A 10 0.30 -7.99 12.03
CA VAL A 10 1.65 -8.07 11.47
C VAL A 10 2.09 -6.67 11.07
N THR A 11 3.33 -6.32 11.43
CA THR A 11 3.96 -5.06 11.07
C THR A 11 5.15 -5.33 10.15
N ALA A 12 5.23 -4.56 9.06
CA ALA A 12 6.35 -4.62 8.12
C ALA A 12 6.87 -3.21 7.82
N GLN A 13 8.16 -3.11 7.55
CA GLN A 13 8.85 -1.91 7.08
C GLN A 13 9.30 -2.13 5.64
N THR A 14 9.00 -1.18 4.75
CA THR A 14 9.32 -1.27 3.32
C THR A 14 10.09 -0.03 2.86
N PRO A 15 11.24 -0.18 2.18
CA PRO A 15 12.01 0.96 1.67
C PRO A 15 11.38 1.59 0.42
N THR A 16 11.70 2.86 0.17
CA THR A 16 11.42 3.54 -1.11
C THR A 16 12.47 3.17 -2.17
N ASN A 17 12.10 3.27 -3.45
CA ASN A 17 13.04 3.12 -4.56
C ASN A 17 13.04 4.34 -5.51
N ILE A 18 14.15 4.57 -6.22
CA ILE A 18 14.30 5.63 -7.23
C ILE A 18 14.68 5.01 -8.57
N ALA A 19 13.86 5.25 -9.60
CA ALA A 19 14.07 4.72 -10.93
C ALA A 19 15.28 5.36 -11.64
N VAL A 20 16.21 4.52 -12.11
CA VAL A 20 17.31 4.91 -13.02
C VAL A 20 16.92 4.72 -14.48
N ILE A 21 16.10 3.71 -14.79
CA ILE A 21 15.35 3.59 -16.05
C ILE A 21 13.87 3.75 -15.71
N LYS A 22 13.20 4.72 -16.36
CA LYS A 22 11.90 5.22 -15.93
C LYS A 22 10.75 4.30 -16.35
N TYR A 23 9.83 4.04 -15.42
CA TYR A 23 8.48 3.60 -15.72
C TYR A 23 7.64 4.82 -16.14
N TRP A 24 7.27 4.92 -17.43
CA TRP A 24 6.46 6.04 -17.92
C TRP A 24 5.59 5.65 -19.11
N GLY A 25 4.27 5.57 -18.87
CA GLY A 25 3.28 5.13 -19.85
C GLY A 25 2.71 3.75 -19.52
N LYS A 26 1.39 3.61 -19.66
CA LYS A 26 0.65 2.36 -19.42
C LYS A 26 0.06 1.88 -20.74
N ARG A 27 0.25 0.59 -21.05
CA ARG A 27 -0.47 -0.06 -22.16
C ARG A 27 -1.83 -0.63 -21.74
N ASP A 28 -1.99 -0.93 -20.45
CA ASP A 28 -3.25 -1.34 -19.83
C ASP A 28 -3.38 -0.61 -18.48
N GLU A 29 -4.36 0.29 -18.37
CA GLU A 29 -4.56 1.09 -17.16
C GLU A 29 -5.18 0.32 -15.99
N VAL A 30 -5.99 -0.70 -16.29
CA VAL A 30 -6.70 -1.50 -15.29
C VAL A 30 -5.72 -2.44 -14.58
N ARG A 31 -4.86 -3.11 -15.35
CA ARG A 31 -3.83 -4.00 -14.81
C ARG A 31 -2.52 -3.30 -14.47
N ILE A 32 -2.39 -2.02 -14.83
CA ILE A 32 -1.18 -1.21 -14.65
C ILE A 32 0.03 -1.87 -15.37
N LEU A 33 -0.15 -2.26 -16.64
CA LEU A 33 0.93 -2.85 -17.43
C LEU A 33 1.76 -1.75 -18.11
N PRO A 34 3.10 -1.76 -17.97
CA PRO A 34 3.95 -0.77 -18.60
C PRO A 34 4.08 -0.96 -20.11
N VAL A 35 4.46 0.13 -20.78
CA VAL A 35 4.94 0.09 -22.18
C VAL A 35 6.42 -0.34 -22.27
N ASN A 36 7.21 -0.17 -21.21
CA ASN A 36 8.63 -0.49 -21.15
C ASN A 36 9.07 -1.01 -19.77
N ASP A 37 10.16 -1.76 -19.74
CA ASP A 37 10.80 -2.17 -18.49
C ASP A 37 11.37 -0.96 -17.74
N SER A 38 11.52 -1.09 -16.42
CA SER A 38 12.13 -0.09 -15.56
C SER A 38 13.13 -0.73 -14.60
N ILE A 39 14.11 0.04 -14.15
CA ILE A 39 15.13 -0.39 -13.20
C ILE A 39 15.25 0.71 -12.16
N SER A 40 15.26 0.35 -10.87
CA SER A 40 15.38 1.28 -9.76
C SER A 40 16.40 0.82 -8.73
N VAL A 41 16.89 1.78 -7.95
CA VAL A 41 17.73 1.53 -6.78
C VAL A 41 16.87 1.63 -5.54
N THR A 42 16.98 0.65 -4.65
CA THR A 42 16.31 0.67 -3.34
C THR A 42 17.12 1.52 -2.37
N LEU A 43 16.45 2.44 -1.68
CA LEU A 43 17.09 3.31 -0.69
C LEU A 43 17.15 2.64 0.68
N ASP A 44 18.07 3.13 1.51
CA ASP A 44 18.19 2.70 2.90
C ASP A 44 16.91 3.05 3.69
N PRO A 45 16.25 2.06 4.34
CA PRO A 45 15.02 2.29 5.09
C PRO A 45 15.21 3.14 6.36
N ASP A 46 16.44 3.36 6.84
CA ASP A 46 16.71 4.17 8.05
C ASP A 46 16.30 5.64 7.88
N HIS A 47 16.26 6.13 6.64
CA HIS A 47 15.89 7.51 6.34
C HIS A 47 14.56 7.63 5.61
N LEU A 48 14.24 6.70 4.70
CA LEU A 48 13.06 6.77 3.85
C LEU A 48 12.39 5.41 3.70
N CYS A 49 11.35 5.18 4.50
CA CYS A 49 10.54 3.99 4.46
C CYS A 49 9.09 4.27 4.82
N THR A 50 8.25 3.25 4.62
CA THR A 50 6.90 3.19 5.18
C THR A 50 6.85 2.03 6.17
N VAL A 51 6.26 2.25 7.35
CA VAL A 51 5.92 1.20 8.31
C VAL A 51 4.42 1.00 8.29
N THR A 52 4.00 -0.23 7.99
CA THR A 52 2.57 -0.58 7.86
C THR A 52 2.25 -1.71 8.82
N THR A 53 1.16 -1.56 9.57
CA THR A 53 0.60 -2.64 10.38
C THR A 53 -0.75 -3.05 9.81
N VAL A 54 -0.94 -4.34 9.59
CA VAL A 54 -2.21 -4.93 9.17
C VAL A 54 -2.78 -5.71 10.35
N ALA A 55 -4.08 -5.55 10.60
CA ALA A 55 -4.79 -6.23 11.68
C ALA A 55 -6.05 -6.91 11.15
N VAL A 56 -6.34 -8.11 11.66
CA VAL A 56 -7.58 -8.84 11.36
C VAL A 56 -8.22 -9.34 12.65
N SER A 57 -9.55 -9.27 12.72
CA SER A 57 -10.35 -9.67 13.87
C SER A 57 -11.79 -9.97 13.45
N PRO A 58 -12.47 -10.97 14.04
CA PRO A 58 -13.91 -11.17 13.86
C PRO A 58 -14.75 -9.98 14.37
N ALA A 59 -14.15 -9.10 15.19
CA ALA A 59 -14.81 -7.92 15.72
C ALA A 59 -14.76 -6.69 14.79
N PHE A 60 -14.05 -6.76 13.65
CA PHE A 60 -14.00 -5.67 12.68
C PHE A 60 -15.17 -5.79 11.69
N ASP A 61 -15.99 -4.75 11.61
CA ASP A 61 -17.21 -4.72 10.80
C ASP A 61 -16.96 -4.32 9.33
N ARG A 62 -15.81 -3.69 9.06
CA ARG A 62 -15.41 -3.21 7.73
C ARG A 62 -13.91 -2.97 7.65
N ASP A 63 -13.41 -2.91 6.42
CA ASP A 63 -12.03 -2.49 6.15
C ASP A 63 -11.85 -1.00 6.42
N ARG A 64 -10.75 -0.67 7.11
CA ARG A 64 -10.36 0.70 7.45
C ARG A 64 -8.86 0.85 7.29
N MET A 65 -8.44 2.00 6.77
CA MET A 65 -7.03 2.33 6.63
C MET A 65 -6.74 3.63 7.36
N TRP A 66 -5.58 3.71 8.02
CA TRP A 66 -5.05 4.95 8.58
C TRP A 66 -3.74 5.25 7.89
N LEU A 67 -3.59 6.48 7.40
CA LEU A 67 -2.34 6.98 6.84
C LEU A 67 -1.97 8.26 7.58
N ASN A 68 -0.82 8.25 8.27
CA ASN A 68 -0.34 9.36 9.09
C ASN A 68 -1.41 9.89 10.08
N GLY A 69 -2.14 8.97 10.73
CA GLY A 69 -3.20 9.29 11.69
C GLY A 69 -4.55 9.66 11.08
N LYS A 70 -4.64 9.89 9.77
CA LYS A 70 -5.91 10.19 9.08
C LYS A 70 -6.60 8.93 8.59
N VAL A 71 -7.91 8.82 8.85
CA VAL A 71 -8.74 7.68 8.43
C VAL A 71 -9.11 7.79 6.95
N TYR A 72 -9.00 6.68 6.24
CA TYR A 72 -9.48 6.46 4.88
C TYR A 72 -10.38 5.23 4.86
N PHE A 73 -11.51 5.34 4.17
CA PHE A 73 -12.44 4.24 3.96
C PHE A 73 -12.23 3.65 2.56
N ALA A 74 -12.37 2.33 2.43
CA ALA A 74 -12.04 1.55 1.23
C ALA A 74 -12.98 1.79 0.02
N GLU A 75 -13.58 2.98 -0.09
CA GLU A 75 -14.43 3.38 -1.22
C GLU A 75 -13.68 4.22 -2.26
N ILE A 76 -12.38 4.49 -2.08
CA ILE A 76 -11.60 5.22 -3.08
C ILE A 76 -11.12 4.21 -4.15
N PRO A 77 -11.60 4.29 -5.40
CA PRO A 77 -11.07 3.46 -6.47
C PRO A 77 -9.58 3.76 -6.68
N PHE A 78 -8.75 2.72 -6.60
CA PHE A 78 -7.29 2.77 -6.75
C PHE A 78 -6.79 3.40 -8.07
N TYR A 79 -7.68 3.64 -9.04
CA TYR A 79 -7.34 4.18 -10.36
C TYR A 79 -7.14 5.70 -10.41
N ARG A 80 -7.40 6.44 -9.32
CA ARG A 80 -7.34 7.91 -9.33
C ARG A 80 -6.11 8.47 -8.60
N ILE A 81 -4.93 8.05 -9.02
CA ILE A 81 -3.72 8.86 -8.93
C ILE A 81 -3.28 9.13 -10.36
N GLN A 82 -3.93 10.11 -11.00
CA GLN A 82 -3.42 10.78 -12.20
C GLN A 82 -2.69 12.03 -11.71
N GLY A 83 -1.38 12.05 -11.89
CA GLY A 83 -0.57 13.28 -11.95
C GLY A 83 -0.42 13.70 -13.40
#